data_AF-A0A2S1JVY0-F1
#
_entry.id   AF-A0A2S1JVY0-F1
#
_cell.length_a   1.000
_cell.length_b   1.000
_cell.length_c   1.000
_cell.angle_alpha   90.00
_cell.angle_beta   90.00
_cell.angle_gamma   90.00
#
_symmetry.space_group_name_H-M   'P 1'
#
loop_
_entity.id
_entity.type
_entity.pdbx_description
1 polymer ?
#
loop_
_entity_poly.entity_id
_entity_poly.type
_entity_poly.pdbx_seq_one_letter_code
_entity_poly.pdbx_strand_id
1 'polypeptide(L)'
;MTSTAIQNGNDNLGGTSNSNSSFGSTFINQIGNSNLGGSSQLDSTQSHSFSQQIGNDNLVGGVQAISSSNVIGSAAQIGDQNIIGGMGHFSSSNGTVEVTQIGIANDAVAFQIMSDSGMLTLFQTGQQNIATASQTGLSNTLLGTQEGMQNLLSTIQDGDLISADTNQSGMLNEIDLNQAGMSSMAALTQIGNNNLLQAMQTNLSASATVTQLGDNNTGNIMQ
;
A
#
# COMPACT_ATOMS: atom_id res chain seq x y z
N MET A 1 -12.95 6.25 22.00
CA MET A 1 -11.95 6.55 20.96
C MET A 1 -10.62 6.80 21.64
N THR A 2 -9.53 6.36 21.04
CA THR A 2 -8.18 6.62 21.54
C THR A 2 -7.34 7.24 20.45
N SER A 3 -6.61 8.29 20.82
CA SER A 3 -5.68 8.99 19.96
C SER A 3 -4.37 9.03 20.69
N THR A 4 -3.34 8.39 20.14
CA THR A 4 -2.04 8.28 20.80
C THR A 4 -0.95 8.65 19.82
N ALA A 5 -0.08 9.57 20.24
CA ALA A 5 1.16 9.88 19.55
C ALA A 5 2.33 9.66 20.51
N ILE A 6 3.30 8.86 20.10
CA ILE A 6 4.56 8.62 20.81
C ILE A 6 5.67 9.13 19.91
N GLN A 7 6.54 9.98 20.47
CA GLN A 7 7.66 10.59 19.75
C GLN A 7 8.92 10.47 20.59
N ASN A 8 9.95 9.83 20.05
CA ASN A 8 11.22 9.62 20.72
C ASN A 8 12.38 10.01 19.79
N GLY A 9 13.09 11.08 20.14
CA GLY A 9 14.15 11.70 19.33
C GLY A 9 13.84 13.16 19.03
N ASN A 10 14.55 13.78 18.09
CA ASN A 10 14.44 15.22 17.82
C ASN A 10 13.53 15.52 16.62
N ASP A 11 12.87 16.68 16.62
CA ASP A 11 12.14 17.23 15.46
C ASP A 11 11.05 16.32 14.84
N ASN A 12 10.54 15.34 15.57
CA ASN A 12 9.42 14.51 15.12
C ASN A 12 8.10 15.30 15.22
N LEU A 13 7.27 15.25 14.18
CA LEU A 13 5.95 15.89 14.14
C LEU A 13 4.88 14.85 13.82
N GLY A 14 3.89 14.71 14.70
CA GLY A 14 2.89 13.66 14.66
C GLY A 14 1.51 14.21 14.96
N GLY A 15 0.54 13.96 14.08
CA GLY A 15 -0.84 14.40 14.23
C GLY A 15 -1.81 13.24 14.22
N THR A 16 -2.60 13.09 15.28
CA THR A 16 -3.72 12.14 15.31
C THR A 16 -5.05 12.88 15.40
N SER A 17 -6.07 12.42 14.68
CA SER A 17 -7.41 13.00 14.75
C SER A 17 -8.51 11.95 14.62
N ASN A 18 -9.54 12.07 15.44
CA ASN A 18 -10.77 11.29 15.32
C ASN A 18 -11.96 12.27 15.34
N SER A 19 -12.73 12.32 14.26
CA SER A 19 -13.87 13.22 14.11
C SER A 19 -15.11 12.41 13.77
N ASN A 20 -16.18 12.55 14.58
CA ASN A 20 -17.45 11.82 14.42
C ASN A 20 -17.32 10.29 14.35
N SER A 21 -16.22 9.74 14.82
CA SER A 21 -16.00 8.29 14.84
C SER A 21 -16.52 7.66 16.13
N SER A 22 -16.80 6.35 16.10
CA SER A 22 -17.12 5.57 17.29
C SER A 22 -16.31 4.28 17.35
N PHE A 23 -15.87 3.87 18.55
CA PHE A 23 -15.09 2.65 18.79
C PHE A 23 -13.76 2.50 18.02
N GLY A 24 -13.27 3.56 17.38
CA GLY A 24 -12.00 3.55 16.64
C GLY A 24 -10.79 4.07 17.42
N SER A 25 -9.60 3.86 16.84
CA SER A 25 -8.32 4.37 17.37
C SER A 25 -7.36 4.85 16.29
N THR A 26 -6.66 5.94 16.57
CA THR A 26 -5.51 6.43 15.79
C THR A 26 -4.25 6.38 16.62
N PHE A 27 -3.18 5.81 16.07
CA PHE A 27 -1.90 5.65 16.75
C PHE A 27 -0.73 6.05 15.84
N ILE A 28 0.21 6.82 16.39
CA ILE A 28 1.49 7.16 15.76
C ILE A 28 2.61 6.84 16.73
N ASN A 29 3.66 6.16 16.27
CA ASN A 29 4.92 5.97 17.00
C ASN A 29 6.12 6.35 16.12
N GLN A 30 6.83 7.40 16.53
CA GLN A 30 8.00 7.94 15.85
C GLN A 30 9.24 7.73 16.72
N ILE A 31 10.24 7.05 16.19
CA ILE A 31 11.53 6.79 16.85
C ILE A 31 12.65 7.25 15.90
N GLY A 32 13.46 8.22 16.32
CA GLY A 32 14.54 8.82 15.52
C GLY A 32 14.31 10.31 15.32
N ASN A 33 14.83 10.89 14.23
CA ASN A 33 14.79 12.35 14.02
C ASN A 33 13.93 12.76 12.83
N SER A 34 13.29 13.93 12.90
CA SER A 34 12.60 14.57 11.77
C SER A 34 11.51 13.73 11.11
N ASN A 35 10.93 12.74 11.81
CA ASN A 35 9.84 11.95 11.24
C ASN A 35 8.52 12.76 11.27
N LEU A 36 7.80 12.76 10.16
CA LEU A 36 6.49 13.41 10.02
C LEU A 36 5.40 12.35 9.80
N GLY A 37 4.35 12.35 10.62
CA GLY A 37 3.31 11.32 10.58
C GLY A 37 1.92 11.88 10.82
N GLY A 38 0.97 11.45 9.99
CA GLY A 38 -0.46 11.72 10.15
C GLY A 38 -1.28 10.44 10.29
N SER A 39 -2.29 10.44 11.15
CA SER A 39 -3.31 9.39 11.21
C SER A 39 -4.66 10.02 11.57
N SER A 40 -5.68 9.74 10.78
CA SER A 40 -6.99 10.38 10.94
C SER A 40 -8.14 9.43 10.69
N GLN A 41 -9.20 9.59 11.48
CA GLN A 41 -10.48 8.94 11.26
C GLN A 41 -11.58 9.99 11.20
N LEU A 42 -12.45 9.87 10.19
CA LEU A 42 -13.57 10.77 9.95
C LEU A 42 -14.84 9.97 9.66
N ASP A 43 -15.90 10.20 10.45
CA ASP A 43 -17.21 9.54 10.30
C ASP A 43 -17.09 8.00 10.22
N SER A 44 -16.19 7.42 11.02
CA SER A 44 -15.87 5.99 10.95
C SER A 44 -16.28 5.21 12.19
N THR A 45 -16.59 3.93 12.03
CA THR A 45 -16.98 3.06 13.14
C THR A 45 -16.00 1.90 13.28
N GLN A 46 -15.55 1.59 14.49
CA GLN A 46 -14.65 0.45 14.78
C GLN A 46 -13.39 0.40 13.90
N SER A 47 -12.90 1.56 13.48
CA SER A 47 -11.76 1.64 12.56
C SER A 47 -10.46 1.83 13.32
N HIS A 48 -9.35 1.32 12.81
CA HIS A 48 -8.04 1.44 13.44
C HIS A 48 -7.02 1.97 12.42
N SER A 49 -6.29 3.02 12.79
CA SER A 49 -5.26 3.64 11.96
C SER A 49 -3.96 3.68 12.75
N PHE A 50 -2.91 3.05 12.24
CA PHE A 50 -1.62 2.90 12.88
C PHE A 50 -0.52 3.41 11.95
N SER A 51 0.39 4.22 12.47
CA SER A 51 1.65 4.54 11.80
C SER A 51 2.84 4.37 12.74
N GLN A 52 3.90 3.72 12.24
CA GLN A 52 5.17 3.55 12.92
C GLN A 52 6.30 3.99 12.00
N GLN A 53 7.19 4.84 12.52
CA GLN A 53 8.33 5.37 11.79
C GLN A 53 9.57 5.20 12.67
N ILE A 54 10.55 4.45 12.19
CA ILE A 54 11.82 4.19 12.88
C ILE A 54 12.96 4.63 11.96
N GLY A 55 13.75 5.61 12.39
CA GLY A 55 14.88 6.17 11.64
C GLY A 55 14.72 7.68 11.42
N ASN A 56 15.27 8.23 10.34
CA ASN A 56 15.28 9.67 10.12
C ASN A 56 14.46 10.09 8.89
N ASP A 57 13.86 11.28 8.96
CA ASP A 57 13.22 11.94 7.82
C ASP A 57 12.11 11.10 7.14
N ASN A 58 11.50 10.15 7.85
CA ASN A 58 10.40 9.37 7.27
C ASN A 58 9.11 10.19 7.28
N LEU A 59 8.29 10.03 6.25
CA LEU A 59 7.00 10.71 6.07
C LEU A 59 5.86 9.69 5.93
N VAL A 60 4.83 9.82 6.76
CA VAL A 60 3.50 9.23 6.53
C VAL A 60 2.50 10.37 6.36
N GLY A 61 2.10 10.63 5.11
CA GLY A 61 1.18 11.71 4.72
C GLY A 61 -0.24 11.56 5.28
N GLY A 62 -0.59 10.37 5.77
CA GLY A 62 -1.84 10.14 6.48
C GLY A 62 -2.33 8.71 6.32
N VAL A 63 -2.66 8.08 7.45
CA VAL A 63 -3.52 6.88 7.46
C VAL A 63 -4.95 7.32 7.69
N GLN A 64 -5.79 7.25 6.67
CA GLN A 64 -7.15 7.80 6.70
C GLN A 64 -8.21 6.71 6.67
N ALA A 65 -9.19 6.79 7.56
CA ALA A 65 -10.45 6.06 7.40
C ALA A 65 -11.58 7.08 7.36
N ILE A 66 -12.27 7.20 6.22
CA ILE A 66 -13.32 8.18 5.98
C ILE A 66 -14.62 7.46 5.62
N SER A 67 -15.69 7.70 6.39
CA SER A 67 -17.00 7.05 6.17
C SER A 67 -16.92 5.51 6.14
N SER A 68 -15.95 4.93 6.85
CA SER A 68 -15.63 3.51 6.82
C SER A 68 -16.02 2.79 8.12
N SER A 69 -16.27 1.49 8.05
CA SER A 69 -16.60 0.66 9.21
C SER A 69 -15.71 -0.57 9.31
N ASN A 70 -15.16 -0.85 10.49
CA ASN A 70 -14.32 -2.03 10.74
C ASN A 70 -13.13 -2.12 9.76
N VAL A 71 -12.45 -0.99 9.53
CA VAL A 71 -11.28 -0.95 8.63
C VAL A 71 -9.98 -0.78 9.42
N ILE A 72 -8.91 -1.36 8.89
CA ILE A 72 -7.57 -1.29 9.48
C ILE A 72 -6.61 -0.66 8.47
N GLY A 73 -5.98 0.45 8.84
CA GLY A 73 -4.87 1.04 8.12
C GLY A 73 -3.58 0.91 8.94
N SER A 74 -2.53 0.30 8.40
CA SER A 74 -1.24 0.14 9.07
C SER A 74 -0.08 0.59 8.19
N ALA A 75 0.67 1.58 8.65
CA ALA A 75 1.86 2.10 7.97
C ALA A 75 3.09 1.83 8.84
N ALA A 76 4.12 1.19 8.29
CA ALA A 76 5.38 0.94 8.98
C ALA A 76 6.55 1.35 8.09
N GLN A 77 7.45 2.18 8.62
CA GLN A 77 8.66 2.62 7.94
C GLN A 77 9.88 2.37 8.83
N ILE A 78 10.90 1.70 8.31
CA ILE A 78 12.17 1.45 9.00
C ILE A 78 13.32 1.90 8.09
N GLY A 79 14.10 2.87 8.53
CA GLY A 79 15.23 3.43 7.80
C GLY A 79 15.06 4.94 7.58
N ASP A 80 15.60 5.46 6.48
CA ASP A 80 15.70 6.91 6.28
C ASP A 80 14.92 7.38 5.04
N GLN A 81 14.28 8.54 5.12
CA GLN A 81 13.61 9.21 3.98
C GLN A 81 12.49 8.39 3.31
N ASN A 82 11.96 7.35 3.94
CA ASN A 82 10.83 6.61 3.35
C ASN A 82 9.56 7.47 3.39
N ILE A 83 8.74 7.37 2.34
CA ILE A 83 7.53 8.16 2.15
C ILE A 83 6.34 7.22 1.94
N ILE A 84 5.29 7.41 2.73
CA ILE A 84 3.95 6.91 2.46
C ILE A 84 3.10 8.14 2.17
N GLY A 85 2.97 8.48 0.89
CA GLY A 85 2.31 9.72 0.45
C GLY A 85 0.82 9.77 0.81
N GLY A 86 0.18 8.61 0.87
CA GLY A 86 -1.21 8.48 1.32
C GLY A 86 -1.61 7.03 1.48
N MET A 87 -2.32 6.76 2.56
CA MET A 87 -2.87 5.43 2.83
C MET A 87 -4.29 5.60 3.34
N GLY A 88 -5.26 4.90 2.75
CA GLY A 88 -6.63 5.17 3.16
C GLY A 88 -7.72 4.20 2.73
N HIS A 89 -8.79 4.31 3.51
CA HIS A 89 -10.06 3.64 3.39
C HIS A 89 -11.14 4.70 3.20
N PHE A 90 -11.84 4.68 2.08
CA PHE A 90 -12.89 5.64 1.75
C PHE A 90 -14.20 4.93 1.47
N SER A 91 -15.21 5.15 2.30
CA SER A 91 -16.53 4.49 2.19
C SER A 91 -16.43 2.96 2.13
N SER A 92 -15.46 2.40 2.86
CA SER A 92 -15.15 0.96 2.86
C SER A 92 -15.56 0.27 4.16
N SER A 93 -15.79 -1.03 4.11
CA SER A 93 -16.07 -1.86 5.27
C SER A 93 -15.20 -3.10 5.34
N ASN A 94 -14.88 -3.56 6.56
CA ASN A 94 -14.17 -4.82 6.80
C ASN A 94 -12.82 -4.97 6.07
N GLY A 95 -12.21 -3.85 5.65
CA GLY A 95 -11.03 -3.83 4.80
C GLY A 95 -9.73 -3.59 5.57
N THR A 96 -8.61 -4.05 5.00
CA THR A 96 -7.26 -3.77 5.52
C THR A 96 -6.37 -3.18 4.44
N VAL A 97 -5.69 -2.06 4.77
CA VAL A 97 -4.62 -1.47 3.97
C VAL A 97 -3.36 -1.45 4.82
N GLU A 98 -2.32 -2.11 4.35
CA GLU A 98 -1.03 -2.20 5.02
C GLU A 98 0.10 -1.80 4.07
N VAL A 99 0.99 -0.94 4.55
CA VAL A 99 2.19 -0.54 3.82
C VAL A 99 3.39 -0.64 4.74
N THR A 100 4.37 -1.44 4.37
CA THR A 100 5.64 -1.60 5.09
C THR A 100 6.82 -1.26 4.17
N GLN A 101 7.68 -0.35 4.61
CA GLN A 101 8.88 0.07 3.92
C GLN A 101 10.11 -0.12 4.80
N ILE A 102 11.14 -0.77 4.26
CA ILE A 102 12.41 -1.00 4.93
C ILE A 102 13.55 -0.53 4.03
N GLY A 103 14.35 0.42 4.49
CA GLY A 103 15.52 0.93 3.77
C GLY A 103 15.49 2.44 3.58
N ILE A 104 15.87 2.91 2.39
CA ILE A 104 16.09 4.33 2.15
C ILE A 104 15.23 4.83 0.99
N ALA A 105 14.50 5.92 1.22
CA ALA A 105 13.79 6.65 0.17
C ALA A 105 12.77 5.81 -0.63
N ASN A 106 12.18 4.77 -0.05
CA ASN A 106 11.06 4.07 -0.68
C ASN A 106 9.79 4.94 -0.62
N ASP A 107 8.96 4.89 -1.66
CA ASP A 107 7.70 5.64 -1.76
C ASP A 107 6.51 4.69 -1.97
N ALA A 108 5.41 4.94 -1.28
CA ALA A 108 4.20 4.14 -1.41
C ALA A 108 2.91 4.95 -1.26
N VAL A 109 1.91 4.55 -2.03
CA VAL A 109 0.53 5.05 -1.95
C VAL A 109 -0.43 3.88 -2.06
N ALA A 110 -1.39 3.78 -1.13
CA ALA A 110 -2.31 2.64 -1.06
C ALA A 110 -3.73 3.05 -0.66
N PHE A 111 -4.71 2.81 -1.53
CA PHE A 111 -6.10 3.18 -1.29
C PHE A 111 -7.11 2.05 -1.51
N GLN A 112 -8.12 2.01 -0.64
CA GLN A 112 -9.36 1.27 -0.82
C GLN A 112 -10.53 2.24 -0.91
N ILE A 113 -11.33 2.13 -1.96
CA ILE A 113 -12.45 3.03 -2.23
C ILE A 113 -13.71 2.19 -2.43
N MET A 114 -14.78 2.47 -1.69
CA MET A 114 -16.06 1.74 -1.79
C MET A 114 -15.88 0.21 -1.75
N SER A 115 -14.93 -0.26 -0.93
CA SER A 115 -14.58 -1.68 -0.84
C SER A 115 -15.20 -2.33 0.39
N ASP A 116 -15.71 -3.55 0.25
CA ASP A 116 -16.09 -4.39 1.39
C ASP A 116 -15.19 -5.63 1.44
N SER A 117 -14.59 -5.89 2.60
CA SER A 117 -13.67 -7.02 2.82
C SER A 117 -12.43 -7.01 1.92
N GLY A 118 -11.98 -5.85 1.46
CA GLY A 118 -10.78 -5.70 0.64
C GLY A 118 -9.47 -5.81 1.44
N MET A 119 -8.45 -6.41 0.86
CA MET A 119 -7.09 -6.47 1.43
C MET A 119 -6.08 -5.85 0.46
N LEU A 120 -5.27 -4.90 0.92
CA LEU A 120 -4.20 -4.29 0.14
C LEU A 120 -2.95 -4.25 1.01
N THR A 121 -1.92 -4.98 0.63
CA THR A 121 -0.64 -5.03 1.33
C THR A 121 0.50 -4.70 0.38
N LEU A 122 1.31 -3.70 0.72
CA LEU A 122 2.54 -3.35 0.02
C LEU A 122 3.74 -3.54 0.95
N PHE A 123 4.76 -4.24 0.46
CA PHE A 123 6.02 -4.47 1.14
C PHE A 123 7.19 -4.05 0.25
N GLN A 124 7.99 -3.09 0.70
CA GLN A 124 9.15 -2.59 -0.05
C GLN A 124 10.40 -2.71 0.81
N THR A 125 11.44 -3.37 0.31
CA THR A 125 12.75 -3.46 0.94
C THR A 125 13.84 -2.99 -0.02
N GLY A 126 14.69 -2.08 0.45
CA GLY A 126 15.85 -1.57 -0.29
C GLY A 126 15.79 -0.07 -0.49
N GLN A 127 16.14 0.41 -1.70
CA GLN A 127 16.29 1.85 -1.96
C GLN A 127 15.43 2.33 -3.11
N GLN A 128 14.73 3.45 -2.92
CA GLN A 128 14.01 4.14 -4.01
C GLN A 128 12.97 3.27 -4.73
N ASN A 129 12.40 2.25 -4.08
CA ASN A 129 11.29 1.50 -4.67
C ASN A 129 10.01 2.34 -4.57
N ILE A 130 9.16 2.26 -5.60
CA ILE A 130 7.90 3.01 -5.68
C ILE A 130 6.75 2.03 -5.90
N ALA A 131 5.73 2.10 -5.05
CA ALA A 131 4.53 1.26 -5.15
C ALA A 131 3.26 2.08 -5.02
N THR A 132 2.44 2.10 -6.08
CA THR A 132 1.12 2.73 -6.07
C THR A 132 0.05 1.66 -6.28
N ALA A 133 -0.94 1.64 -5.38
CA ALA A 133 -2.01 0.66 -5.42
C ALA A 133 -3.36 1.28 -5.09
N SER A 134 -4.38 0.93 -5.87
CA SER A 134 -5.77 1.29 -5.60
C SER A 134 -6.69 0.11 -5.89
N GLN A 135 -7.66 -0.13 -5.01
CA GLN A 135 -8.73 -1.07 -5.27
C GLN A 135 -10.12 -0.53 -4.96
N THR A 136 -11.07 -0.87 -5.83
CA THR A 136 -12.48 -0.52 -5.74
C THR A 136 -13.33 -1.78 -5.89
N GLY A 137 -14.35 -1.95 -5.03
CA GLY A 137 -15.27 -3.08 -5.08
C GLY A 137 -15.04 -4.15 -4.00
N LEU A 138 -15.75 -5.27 -4.12
CA LEU A 138 -15.95 -6.25 -3.05
C LEU A 138 -14.88 -7.34 -3.04
N SER A 139 -14.27 -7.57 -1.89
CA SER A 139 -13.35 -8.71 -1.62
C SER A 139 -12.15 -8.79 -2.58
N ASN A 140 -11.64 -7.63 -3.01
CA ASN A 140 -10.40 -7.58 -3.77
C ASN A 140 -9.19 -7.77 -2.87
N THR A 141 -8.15 -8.42 -3.39
CA THR A 141 -6.90 -8.67 -2.69
C THR A 141 -5.72 -8.27 -3.56
N LEU A 142 -4.82 -7.47 -2.99
CA LEU A 142 -3.54 -7.14 -3.61
C LEU A 142 -2.40 -7.35 -2.61
N LEU A 143 -1.41 -8.13 -3.03
CA LEU A 143 -0.11 -8.25 -2.40
C LEU A 143 0.98 -7.76 -3.36
N GLY A 144 1.68 -6.70 -2.99
CA GLY A 144 2.82 -6.17 -3.73
C GLY A 144 4.10 -6.26 -2.94
N THR A 145 5.12 -6.93 -3.49
CA THR A 145 6.45 -7.06 -2.89
C THR A 145 7.52 -6.51 -3.83
N GLN A 146 8.37 -5.61 -3.33
CA GLN A 146 9.51 -5.07 -4.05
C GLN A 146 10.79 -5.23 -3.21
N GLU A 147 11.79 -5.91 -3.75
CA GLU A 147 13.11 -6.08 -3.16
C GLU A 147 14.19 -5.54 -4.10
N GLY A 148 15.01 -4.61 -3.61
CA GLY A 148 16.16 -4.08 -4.34
C GLY A 148 16.08 -2.57 -4.55
N MET A 149 16.40 -2.10 -5.76
CA MET A 149 16.53 -0.66 -6.02
C MET A 149 15.70 -0.19 -7.19
N GLN A 150 14.99 0.92 -7.02
CA GLN A 150 14.27 1.60 -8.11
C GLN A 150 13.26 0.69 -8.84
N ASN A 151 12.66 -0.29 -8.14
CA ASN A 151 11.55 -1.04 -8.70
C ASN A 151 10.27 -0.19 -8.65
N LEU A 152 9.44 -0.30 -9.68
CA LEU A 152 8.17 0.41 -9.81
C LEU A 152 7.02 -0.59 -9.91
N LEU A 153 6.02 -0.43 -9.05
CA LEU A 153 4.78 -1.18 -9.05
C LEU A 153 3.61 -0.19 -9.14
N SER A 154 2.76 -0.38 -10.14
CA SER A 154 1.50 0.32 -10.31
C SER A 154 0.40 -0.72 -10.44
N THR A 155 -0.58 -0.70 -9.54
CA THR A 155 -1.72 -1.63 -9.58
C THR A 155 -3.05 -0.93 -9.39
N ILE A 156 -4.01 -1.24 -10.26
CA ILE A 156 -5.41 -0.83 -10.16
C ILE A 156 -6.29 -2.08 -10.25
N GLN A 157 -7.15 -2.28 -9.24
CA GLN A 157 -8.19 -3.33 -9.24
C GLN A 157 -9.57 -2.68 -9.16
N ASP A 158 -10.38 -2.81 -10.21
CA ASP A 158 -11.73 -2.26 -10.29
C ASP A 158 -12.76 -3.37 -10.53
N GLY A 159 -13.44 -3.80 -9.47
CA GLY A 159 -14.45 -4.85 -9.56
C GLY A 159 -14.53 -5.71 -8.32
N ASP A 160 -15.02 -6.95 -8.46
CA ASP A 160 -15.30 -7.83 -7.32
C ASP A 160 -14.51 -9.14 -7.41
N LEU A 161 -14.00 -9.63 -6.27
CA LEU A 161 -13.26 -10.89 -6.15
C LEU A 161 -12.00 -10.94 -7.03
N ILE A 162 -11.34 -9.80 -7.23
CA ILE A 162 -10.11 -9.68 -8.00
C ILE A 162 -8.89 -9.88 -7.08
N SER A 163 -7.93 -10.69 -7.50
CA SER A 163 -6.70 -10.96 -6.76
C SER A 163 -5.45 -10.64 -7.59
N ALA A 164 -4.45 -10.05 -6.95
CA ALA A 164 -3.13 -9.80 -7.52
C ALA A 164 -2.03 -10.15 -6.52
N ASP A 165 -1.05 -10.90 -6.98
CA ASP A 165 0.23 -11.11 -6.30
C ASP A 165 1.34 -10.64 -7.25
N THR A 166 2.11 -9.64 -6.82
CA THR A 166 3.18 -9.06 -7.60
C THR A 166 4.49 -9.09 -6.81
N ASN A 167 5.56 -9.57 -7.45
CA ASN A 167 6.88 -9.68 -6.85
C ASN A 167 7.96 -9.16 -7.81
N GLN A 168 8.73 -8.18 -7.36
CA GLN A 168 9.87 -7.63 -8.10
C GLN A 168 11.14 -7.76 -7.26
N SER A 169 12.16 -8.42 -7.81
CA SER A 169 13.47 -8.57 -7.17
C SER A 169 14.58 -8.13 -8.13
N GLY A 170 15.37 -7.14 -7.71
CA GLY A 170 16.52 -6.62 -8.44
C GLY A 170 16.46 -5.11 -8.62
N MET A 171 16.90 -4.61 -9.78
CA MET A 171 16.94 -3.17 -10.06
C MET A 171 16.08 -2.79 -11.26
N LEU A 172 15.40 -1.65 -11.18
CA LEU A 172 14.69 -1.05 -12.33
C LEU A 172 13.65 -1.98 -12.96
N ASN A 173 13.04 -2.87 -12.17
CA ASN A 173 11.92 -3.66 -12.65
C ASN A 173 10.62 -2.84 -12.56
N GLU A 174 9.74 -3.01 -13.53
CA GLU A 174 8.47 -2.29 -13.64
C GLU A 174 7.32 -3.26 -13.88
N ILE A 175 6.32 -3.24 -13.00
CA ILE A 175 5.03 -3.91 -13.15
C ILE A 175 3.93 -2.84 -13.21
N ASP A 176 3.18 -2.83 -14.30
CA ASP A 176 1.92 -2.10 -14.42
C ASP A 176 0.76 -3.10 -14.59
N LEU A 177 -0.12 -3.17 -13.60
CA LEU A 177 -1.23 -4.12 -13.53
C LEU A 177 -2.56 -3.38 -13.44
N ASN A 178 -3.44 -3.62 -14.43
CA ASN A 178 -4.82 -3.16 -14.41
C ASN A 178 -5.76 -4.37 -14.52
N GLN A 179 -6.52 -4.63 -13.46
CA GLN A 179 -7.56 -5.65 -13.45
C GLN A 179 -8.92 -5.00 -13.28
N ALA A 180 -9.83 -5.29 -14.21
CA ALA A 180 -11.22 -4.89 -14.13
C ALA A 180 -12.14 -6.11 -14.30
N GLY A 181 -13.30 -6.11 -13.63
CA GLY A 181 -14.33 -7.12 -13.80
C GLY A 181 -14.61 -7.97 -12.56
N MET A 182 -14.79 -9.28 -12.72
CA MET A 182 -15.10 -10.17 -11.60
C MET A 182 -14.25 -11.42 -11.62
N SER A 183 -13.81 -11.88 -10.44
CA SER A 183 -13.11 -13.16 -10.22
C SER A 183 -11.78 -13.32 -10.97
N SER A 184 -11.07 -12.21 -11.25
CA SER A 184 -9.81 -12.23 -12.00
C SER A 184 -8.60 -12.41 -11.08
N MET A 185 -7.57 -13.09 -11.56
CA MET A 185 -6.34 -13.37 -10.82
C MET A 185 -5.09 -13.00 -11.64
N ALA A 186 -4.16 -12.28 -11.02
CA ALA A 186 -2.85 -12.00 -11.57
C ALA A 186 -1.75 -12.49 -10.61
N ALA A 187 -0.76 -13.20 -11.13
CA ALA A 187 0.45 -13.59 -10.43
C ALA A 187 1.65 -13.18 -11.28
N LEU A 188 2.34 -12.12 -10.88
CA LEU A 188 3.36 -11.45 -11.68
C LEU A 188 4.68 -11.46 -10.92
N THR A 189 5.75 -11.97 -11.56
CA THR A 189 7.07 -12.06 -10.94
C THR A 189 8.15 -11.58 -11.91
N GLN A 190 8.98 -10.65 -11.45
CA GLN A 190 10.17 -10.17 -12.16
C GLN A 190 11.42 -10.38 -11.31
N ILE A 191 12.38 -11.15 -11.81
CA ILE A 191 13.66 -11.39 -11.14
C ILE A 191 14.79 -11.04 -12.11
N GLY A 192 15.60 -10.05 -11.75
CA GLY A 192 16.70 -9.53 -12.56
C GLY A 192 16.63 -8.00 -12.65
N ASN A 193 17.16 -7.42 -13.72
CA ASN A 193 17.22 -5.97 -13.87
C ASN A 193 16.54 -5.48 -15.14
N ASN A 194 15.93 -4.28 -15.08
CA ASN A 194 15.31 -3.63 -16.23
C ASN A 194 14.21 -4.47 -16.90
N ASN A 195 13.46 -5.27 -16.13
CA ASN A 195 12.31 -5.99 -16.68
C ASN A 195 11.07 -5.09 -16.69
N LEU A 196 10.32 -5.11 -17.79
CA LEU A 196 9.06 -4.42 -17.92
C LEU A 196 7.93 -5.44 -18.12
N LEU A 197 6.87 -5.31 -17.33
CA LEU A 197 5.68 -6.12 -17.41
C LEU A 197 4.45 -5.24 -17.37
N GLN A 198 3.64 -5.33 -18.43
CA GLN A 198 2.32 -4.70 -18.49
C GLN A 198 1.27 -5.80 -18.54
N ALA A 199 0.29 -5.74 -17.65
CA ALA A 199 -0.79 -6.70 -17.58
C ALA A 199 -2.14 -5.98 -17.47
N MET A 200 -3.03 -6.25 -18.42
CA MET A 200 -4.40 -5.77 -18.45
C MET A 200 -5.35 -6.96 -18.52
N GLN A 201 -6.25 -7.07 -17.55
CA GLN A 201 -7.28 -8.10 -17.49
C GLN A 201 -8.65 -7.44 -17.33
N THR A 202 -9.51 -7.52 -18.35
CA THR A 202 -10.86 -6.91 -18.32
C THR A 202 -11.99 -7.93 -18.38
N ASN A 203 -11.66 -9.20 -18.64
CA ASN A 203 -12.63 -10.29 -18.73
C ASN A 203 -13.05 -10.82 -17.37
N LEU A 204 -14.23 -11.46 -17.34
CA LEU A 204 -14.69 -12.25 -16.20
C LEU A 204 -13.80 -13.50 -16.04
N SER A 205 -13.35 -13.76 -14.82
CA SER A 205 -12.51 -14.92 -14.49
C SER A 205 -11.19 -14.98 -15.25
N ALA A 206 -10.60 -13.84 -15.59
CA ALA A 206 -9.30 -13.79 -16.27
C ALA A 206 -8.18 -14.28 -15.34
N SER A 207 -7.25 -15.09 -15.85
CA SER A 207 -6.06 -15.51 -15.12
C SER A 207 -4.80 -15.13 -15.90
N ALA A 208 -3.85 -14.47 -15.24
CA ALA A 208 -2.59 -14.07 -15.82
C ALA A 208 -1.47 -14.50 -14.88
N THR A 209 -0.58 -15.35 -15.37
CA THR A 209 0.65 -15.71 -14.67
C THR A 209 1.83 -15.33 -15.55
N VAL A 210 2.73 -14.49 -15.03
CA VAL A 210 3.95 -14.13 -15.74
C VAL A 210 5.14 -14.23 -14.80
N THR A 211 6.18 -14.89 -15.28
CA THR A 211 7.50 -14.90 -14.65
C THR A 211 8.52 -14.44 -15.67
N GLN A 212 9.18 -13.31 -15.39
CA GLN A 212 10.33 -12.82 -16.15
C GLN A 212 11.60 -13.07 -15.32
N LEU A 213 12.54 -13.81 -15.91
CA LEU A 213 13.85 -14.09 -15.32
C LEU A 213 14.94 -13.51 -16.20
N GLY A 214 15.95 -12.90 -15.58
CA GLY A 214 17.07 -12.27 -16.28
C GLY A 214 16.83 -10.78 -16.52
N ASP A 215 17.62 -10.18 -17.42
CA ASP A 215 17.66 -8.73 -17.59
C ASP A 215 17.01 -8.29 -18.91
N ASN A 216 16.40 -7.11 -18.92
CA ASN A 216 15.84 -6.44 -20.10
C ASN A 216 14.70 -7.23 -20.79
N ASN A 217 13.88 -7.96 -20.03
CA ASN A 217 12.71 -8.62 -20.59
C ASN A 217 11.52 -7.67 -20.67
N THR A 218 10.76 -7.74 -21.75
CA THR A 218 9.47 -7.04 -21.88
C THR A 218 8.34 -8.05 -22.05
N GLY A 219 7.30 -7.93 -21.23
CA GLY A 219 6.13 -8.79 -21.22
C GLY A 219 4.87 -7.94 -21.31
N ASN A 220 3.93 -8.36 -22.14
CA ASN A 220 2.63 -7.72 -22.25
C ASN A 220 1.53 -8.79 -22.21
N ILE A 221 0.59 -8.64 -21.29
CA ILE A 221 -0.66 -9.40 -21.25
C ILE A 221 -1.82 -8.44 -21.45
N MET A 222 -2.68 -8.78 -22.42
CA MET A 222 -3.97 -8.14 -22.62
C MET A 222 -5.01 -9.25 -22.78
N GLN A 223 -5.93 -9.34 -21.82
CA GLN A 223 -7.00 -10.34 -21.81
C GLN A 223 -8.35 -9.68 -21.56
#